data_AF-A0A0C2Z1R0-F1
#
_entry.id   AF-A0A0C2Z1R0-F1
#
_cell.length_a   1.000
_cell.length_b   1.000
_cell.length_c   1.000
_cell.angle_alpha   90.00
_cell.angle_beta   90.00
_cell.angle_gamma   90.00
#
_symmetry.space_group_name_H-M   'P 1'
#
loop_
_entity.id
_entity.type
_entity.pdbx_description
1 polymer ?
#
loop_
_entity_poly.entity_id
_entity_poly.type
_entity_poly.pdbx_seq_one_letter_code
_entity_poly.pdbx_strand_id
1 'polypeptide(L)'
;MDEHKRNILIIAATTAAIILLAGVNIAHILATSTPRTSEAEETTSTAAIGGTGTSAPKRKTAVEHQKPLEVCERLAPKAAAAYTSKGEDRDRLVKRYFTADAQGLNIPTDRIAEQPDVQASGGMNAGTDTTATCSVWTGLESPWTLTYQWTADKGWKCTGISGPLEGAYTTLGDKTPDEKGEGEE
;
A
#
# COMPACT_ATOMS: atom_id res chain seq x y z
N MET A 1 21.89 -35.16 1.84
CA MET A 1 21.07 -34.36 0.92
C MET A 1 21.76 -33.01 0.78
N ASP A 2 22.27 -32.70 -0.41
CA ASP A 2 23.08 -31.50 -0.67
C ASP A 2 22.32 -30.21 -0.36
N GLU A 3 23.01 -29.23 0.23
CA GLU A 3 22.53 -27.90 0.58
C GLU A 3 21.77 -27.24 -0.60
N HIS A 4 22.30 -27.44 -1.81
CA HIS A 4 21.73 -26.93 -3.06
C HIS A 4 20.40 -27.59 -3.44
N LYS A 5 20.25 -28.90 -3.16
CA LYS A 5 18.98 -29.61 -3.37
C LYS A 5 17.93 -29.20 -2.35
N ARG A 6 18.34 -28.91 -1.10
CA ARG A 6 17.44 -28.43 -0.03
C ARG A 6 16.92 -27.02 -0.33
N ASN A 7 17.78 -26.11 -0.82
CA ASN A 7 17.35 -24.75 -1.23
C ASN A 7 16.42 -24.77 -2.46
N ILE A 8 16.70 -25.61 -3.46
CA ILE A 8 15.82 -25.76 -4.64
C ILE A 8 14.45 -26.33 -4.22
N LEU A 9 14.43 -27.31 -3.31
CA LEU A 9 13.18 -27.89 -2.79
C LEU A 9 12.35 -26.88 -1.99
N ILE A 10 12.99 -26.02 -1.17
CA ILE A 10 12.31 -24.98 -0.39
C ILE A 10 11.70 -23.94 -1.33
N ILE A 11 12.46 -23.47 -2.32
CA ILE A 11 11.98 -22.47 -3.29
C ILE A 11 10.80 -23.02 -4.09
N ALA A 12 10.89 -24.26 -4.60
CA ALA A 12 9.82 -24.88 -5.38
C ALA A 12 8.53 -25.13 -4.57
N ALA A 13 8.65 -25.47 -3.28
CA ALA A 13 7.51 -25.67 -2.40
C ALA A 13 6.75 -24.36 -2.10
N THR A 14 7.47 -23.25 -1.94
CA THR A 14 6.85 -21.93 -1.72
C THR A 14 6.11 -21.38 -2.94
N THR A 15 6.60 -21.61 -4.16
CA THR A 15 5.91 -21.13 -5.37
C THR A 15 4.60 -21.87 -5.64
N ALA A 16 4.54 -23.17 -5.34
CA ALA A 16 3.31 -23.96 -5.50
C ALA A 16 2.18 -23.53 -4.53
N ALA A 17 2.54 -23.12 -3.30
CA ALA A 17 1.58 -22.64 -2.32
C ALA A 17 0.95 -21.28 -2.70
N ILE A 18 1.72 -20.40 -3.35
CA ILE A 18 1.24 -19.08 -3.79
C ILE A 18 0.25 -19.23 -4.97
N ILE A 19 0.48 -20.17 -5.88
CA ILE A 19 -0.42 -20.42 -7.03
C ILE A 19 -1.76 -21.00 -6.57
N LEU A 20 -1.79 -21.82 -5.52
CA LEU A 20 -3.03 -22.41 -4.98
C LEU A 20 -3.90 -21.39 -4.22
N LEU A 21 -3.31 -20.33 -3.65
CA LEU A 21 -4.05 -19.27 -2.94
C LEU A 21 -4.69 -18.22 -3.86
N ALA A 22 -4.27 -18.14 -5.13
CA ALA A 22 -4.86 -17.22 -6.12
C ALA A 22 -6.12 -17.77 -6.83
N GLY A 23 -6.49 -19.04 -6.60
CA GLY A 23 -7.48 -19.76 -7.40
C GLY A 23 -8.90 -19.91 -6.84
N VAL A 24 -9.28 -19.29 -5.72
CA VAL A 24 -10.53 -19.63 -4.99
C VAL A 24 -11.58 -18.50 -4.94
N ASN A 25 -11.76 -17.68 -5.98
CA ASN A 25 -12.98 -16.87 -6.05
C ASN A 25 -13.35 -16.35 -7.45
N ILE A 26 -13.89 -17.23 -8.30
CA ILE A 26 -14.75 -16.79 -9.43
C ILE A 26 -15.91 -17.78 -9.59
N ALA A 27 -16.87 -17.73 -8.66
CA ALA A 27 -18.17 -18.38 -8.85
C ALA A 27 -19.26 -17.73 -7.96
N HIS A 28 -19.53 -16.42 -8.13
CA HIS A 28 -20.76 -15.84 -7.58
C HIS A 28 -21.29 -14.54 -8.23
N ILE A 29 -20.91 -14.24 -9.47
CA ILE A 29 -21.46 -13.07 -10.20
C ILE A 29 -22.04 -13.50 -11.55
N LEU A 30 -22.94 -14.48 -11.57
CA LEU A 30 -23.64 -14.87 -12.81
C LEU A 30 -25.09 -15.35 -12.58
N ALA A 31 -25.72 -14.96 -11.47
CA ALA A 31 -27.13 -15.22 -11.25
C ALA A 31 -27.83 -13.97 -10.69
N THR A 32 -28.10 -13.00 -11.58
CA THR A 32 -29.34 -12.17 -11.65
C THR A 32 -29.11 -10.96 -12.55
N SER A 33 -29.10 -11.16 -13.87
CA SER A 33 -29.33 -10.07 -14.85
C SER A 33 -29.83 -10.68 -16.16
N THR A 34 -31.08 -11.15 -16.18
CA THR A 34 -31.85 -11.28 -17.42
C THR A 34 -32.50 -9.93 -17.76
N PRO A 35 -32.78 -9.70 -19.05
CA PRO A 35 -32.53 -8.44 -19.75
C PRO A 35 -33.75 -7.54 -19.81
N ARG A 36 -33.54 -6.24 -20.05
CA ARG A 36 -34.58 -5.38 -20.61
C ARG A 36 -34.04 -4.60 -21.80
N THR A 37 -34.43 -5.06 -22.98
CA THR A 37 -34.49 -4.29 -24.23
C THR A 37 -35.61 -3.25 -24.10
N SER A 38 -35.27 -2.00 -24.38
CA SER A 38 -36.11 -0.93 -24.97
C SER A 38 -35.11 0.18 -25.34
N GLU A 39 -34.60 0.21 -26.56
CA GLU A 39 -35.14 0.99 -27.69
C GLU A 39 -35.44 2.46 -27.35
N ALA A 40 -34.62 3.32 -27.99
CA ALA A 40 -34.88 4.66 -28.52
C ALA A 40 -35.91 5.58 -27.83
N GLU A 41 -35.51 6.80 -27.49
CA GLU A 41 -35.88 7.97 -28.31
C GLU A 41 -35.05 9.21 -27.91
N GLU A 42 -34.65 9.94 -28.94
CA GLU A 42 -34.12 11.29 -28.93
C GLU A 42 -35.20 12.30 -28.51
N THR A 43 -34.83 13.58 -28.32
CA THR A 43 -35.69 14.80 -28.39
C THR A 43 -35.91 15.56 -27.07
N THR A 44 -35.08 16.60 -26.93
CA THR A 44 -35.44 18.01 -26.64
C THR A 44 -35.79 18.48 -25.22
N SER A 45 -35.03 19.51 -24.83
CA SER A 45 -35.20 20.48 -23.75
C SER A 45 -36.64 20.96 -23.49
N THR A 46 -36.98 21.14 -22.21
CA THR A 46 -37.70 22.31 -21.69
C THR A 46 -37.51 22.40 -20.17
N ALA A 47 -37.14 23.59 -19.70
CA ALA A 47 -37.01 23.94 -18.30
C ALA A 47 -38.37 24.07 -17.62
N ALA A 48 -38.47 23.64 -16.36
CA ALA A 48 -39.49 24.15 -15.44
C ALA A 48 -38.94 24.20 -14.01
N ILE A 49 -39.12 25.37 -13.41
CA ILE A 49 -38.78 25.78 -12.06
C ILE A 49 -39.83 25.21 -11.11
N GLY A 50 -39.40 24.59 -10.00
CA GLY A 50 -40.31 24.13 -8.96
C GLY A 50 -39.55 23.54 -7.77
N GLY A 51 -39.32 24.37 -6.75
CA GLY A 51 -38.62 23.97 -5.53
C GLY A 51 -39.45 23.04 -4.66
N THR A 52 -38.81 21.98 -4.19
CA THR A 52 -39.09 21.39 -2.87
C THR A 52 -37.79 20.74 -2.40
N GLY A 53 -37.16 21.37 -1.41
CA GLY A 53 -35.87 20.96 -0.86
C GLY A 53 -35.97 19.66 -0.09
N THR A 54 -36.02 18.54 -0.80
CA THR A 54 -35.53 17.27 -0.26
C THR A 54 -34.02 17.35 -0.30
N SER A 55 -33.38 17.44 0.87
CA SER A 55 -31.93 17.29 0.98
C SER A 55 -31.52 15.97 0.33
N ALA A 56 -31.01 16.05 -0.90
CA ALA A 56 -30.35 14.92 -1.54
C ALA A 56 -29.27 14.42 -0.58
N PRO A 57 -29.14 13.09 -0.37
CA PRO A 57 -28.06 12.57 0.45
C PRO A 57 -26.76 13.09 -0.14
N LYS A 58 -25.88 13.67 0.69
CA LYS A 58 -24.54 14.13 0.29
C LYS A 58 -23.90 13.00 -0.50
N ARG A 59 -23.85 13.14 -1.82
CA ARG A 59 -23.23 12.16 -2.72
C ARG A 59 -21.80 12.03 -2.21
N LYS A 60 -21.45 10.88 -1.64
CA LYS A 60 -20.06 10.57 -1.28
C LYS A 60 -19.25 10.88 -2.54
N THR A 61 -18.39 11.89 -2.47
CA THR A 61 -17.52 12.24 -3.59
C THR A 61 -16.73 10.98 -3.90
N ALA A 62 -16.93 10.41 -5.09
CA ALA A 62 -16.18 9.24 -5.51
C ALA A 62 -14.69 9.58 -5.42
N VAL A 63 -13.90 8.71 -4.78
CA VAL A 63 -12.45 8.92 -4.71
C VAL A 63 -11.91 8.84 -6.13
N GLU A 64 -11.12 9.84 -6.53
CA GLU A 64 -10.52 9.88 -7.86
C GLU A 64 -9.64 8.63 -8.09
N HIS A 65 -9.86 7.99 -9.23
CA HIS A 65 -9.12 6.79 -9.61
C HIS A 65 -7.80 7.17 -10.28
N GLN A 66 -6.78 7.42 -9.45
CA GLN A 66 -5.42 7.72 -9.91
C GLN A 66 -4.82 6.51 -10.63
N LYS A 67 -4.01 6.77 -11.67
CA LYS A 67 -3.28 5.71 -12.36
C LYS A 67 -2.20 5.11 -11.45
N PRO A 68 -1.90 3.80 -11.56
CA PRO A 68 -0.85 3.14 -10.75
C PRO A 68 0.51 3.84 -10.79
N LEU A 69 0.89 4.37 -11.96
CA LEU A 69 2.15 5.12 -12.11
C LEU A 69 2.18 6.35 -11.20
N GLU A 70 1.09 7.11 -11.13
CA GLU A 70 1.00 8.30 -10.27
C GLU A 70 1.06 7.94 -8.78
N VAL A 71 0.47 6.81 -8.41
CA VAL A 71 0.56 6.26 -7.04
C VAL A 71 2.02 5.99 -6.68
N CYS A 72 2.76 5.32 -7.57
CA CYS A 72 4.16 5.04 -7.33
C CYS A 72 5.04 6.30 -7.31
N GLU A 73 4.81 7.27 -8.19
CA GLU A 73 5.62 8.50 -8.24
C GLU A 73 5.33 9.47 -7.08
N ARG A 74 4.08 9.54 -6.61
CA ARG A 74 3.64 10.61 -5.68
C ARG A 74 3.21 10.11 -4.32
N LEU A 75 2.56 8.96 -4.25
CA LEU A 75 2.03 8.42 -2.99
C LEU A 75 3.07 7.55 -2.28
N ALA A 76 3.78 6.70 -3.03
CA ALA A 76 4.75 5.77 -2.46
C ALA A 76 5.89 6.44 -1.67
N PRO A 77 6.51 7.54 -2.15
CA PRO A 77 7.51 8.25 -1.36
C PRO A 77 6.96 8.79 -0.04
N LYS A 78 5.72 9.27 -0.02
CA LYS A 78 5.06 9.79 1.20
C LYS A 78 4.73 8.67 2.18
N ALA A 79 4.28 7.52 1.68
CA ALA A 79 4.02 6.35 2.51
C ALA A 79 5.31 5.79 3.12
N ALA A 80 6.39 5.70 2.34
CA ALA A 80 7.70 5.29 2.83
C ALA A 80 8.21 6.27 3.90
N ALA A 81 8.15 7.58 3.66
CA ALA A 81 8.53 8.59 4.63
C ALA A 81 7.69 8.51 5.92
N ALA A 82 6.37 8.29 5.81
CA ALA A 82 5.51 8.08 6.97
C ALA A 82 5.92 6.82 7.76
N TYR A 83 6.26 5.73 7.06
CA TYR A 83 6.70 4.48 7.67
C TYR A 83 8.10 4.55 8.26
N THR A 84 8.99 5.43 7.81
CA THR A 84 10.34 5.55 8.39
C THR A 84 10.47 6.69 9.40
N SER A 85 9.53 7.63 9.43
CA SER A 85 9.53 8.77 10.34
C SER A 85 9.54 8.38 11.82
N LYS A 86 10.30 9.13 12.62
CA LYS A 86 10.30 9.10 14.09
C LYS A 86 9.47 10.23 14.72
N GLY A 87 8.80 11.05 13.92
CA GLY A 87 8.06 12.22 14.39
C GLY A 87 6.70 11.89 15.01
N GLU A 88 6.14 12.83 15.78
CA GLU A 88 4.86 12.69 16.49
C GLU A 88 3.67 12.42 15.55
N ASP A 89 3.76 12.90 14.31
CA ASP A 89 2.71 12.74 13.30
C ASP A 89 2.69 11.36 12.61
N ARG A 90 3.67 10.49 12.92
CA ARG A 90 3.85 9.18 12.29
C ARG A 90 2.56 8.38 12.25
N ASP A 91 1.92 8.17 13.39
CA ASP A 91 0.75 7.28 13.48
C ASP A 91 -0.42 7.78 12.63
N ARG A 92 -0.61 9.10 12.58
CA ARG A 92 -1.63 9.73 11.73
C ARG A 92 -1.32 9.50 10.26
N LEU A 93 -0.06 9.63 9.86
CA LEU A 93 0.38 9.44 8.48
C LEU A 93 0.36 7.97 8.06
N VAL A 94 0.75 7.04 8.94
CA VAL A 94 0.63 5.60 8.70
C VAL A 94 -0.83 5.23 8.47
N LYS A 95 -1.77 5.67 9.33
CA LYS A 95 -3.22 5.47 9.11
C LYS A 95 -3.74 6.12 7.82
N ARG A 96 -3.13 7.24 7.39
CA ARG A 96 -3.47 7.91 6.14
C ARG A 96 -3.05 7.12 4.92
N TYR A 97 -1.88 6.50 4.90
CA TYR A 97 -1.34 5.87 3.70
C TYR A 97 -1.53 4.35 3.64
N PHE A 98 -1.58 3.69 4.78
CA PHE A 98 -1.62 2.24 4.87
C PHE A 98 -3.01 1.71 5.19
N THR A 99 -3.26 0.47 4.79
CA THR A 99 -4.28 -0.38 5.40
C THR A 99 -3.82 -0.78 6.80
N ALA A 100 -4.76 -1.05 7.71
CA ALA A 100 -4.43 -1.37 9.10
C ALA A 100 -3.67 -2.71 9.23
N ASP A 101 -3.90 -3.61 8.29
CA ASP A 101 -3.32 -4.94 8.16
C ASP A 101 -2.15 -4.98 7.16
N ALA A 102 -1.61 -3.82 6.77
CA ALA A 102 -0.51 -3.78 5.82
C ALA A 102 0.71 -4.56 6.33
N GLN A 103 1.25 -5.43 5.46
CA GLN A 103 2.45 -6.20 5.77
C GLN A 103 3.64 -5.28 6.06
N GLY A 104 4.46 -5.63 7.04
CA GLY A 104 5.62 -4.83 7.46
C GLY A 104 5.32 -3.80 8.56
N LEU A 105 4.05 -3.40 8.78
CA LEU A 105 3.69 -2.50 9.90
C LEU A 105 3.88 -3.13 11.28
N ASN A 106 4.05 -4.44 11.36
CA ASN A 106 4.38 -5.16 12.58
C ASN A 106 5.83 -4.94 13.05
N ILE A 107 6.68 -4.32 12.23
CA ILE A 107 8.05 -3.97 12.62
C ILE A 107 8.01 -2.73 13.54
N PRO A 108 8.55 -2.82 14.78
CA PRO A 108 8.57 -1.70 15.70
C PRO A 108 9.36 -0.51 15.15
N THR A 109 8.89 0.72 15.43
CA THR A 109 9.54 1.94 14.93
C THR A 109 11.00 2.02 15.35
N ASP A 110 11.38 1.59 16.55
CA ASP A 110 12.77 1.60 17.04
C ASP A 110 13.68 0.57 16.33
N ARG A 111 13.10 -0.35 15.57
CA ARG A 111 13.83 -1.30 14.71
C ARG A 111 14.10 -0.76 13.31
N ILE A 112 13.41 0.30 12.89
CA ILE A 112 13.67 0.99 11.62
C ILE A 112 14.90 1.87 11.80
N ALA A 113 15.91 1.70 10.95
CA ALA A 113 17.14 2.49 11.03
C ALA A 113 16.88 3.95 10.63
N GLU A 114 17.74 4.86 11.10
CA GLU A 114 17.73 6.24 10.62
C GLU A 114 17.90 6.27 9.09
N GLN A 115 17.06 7.04 8.42
CA GLN A 115 17.05 7.12 6.97
C GLN A 115 17.87 8.32 6.49
N PRO A 116 18.53 8.23 5.33
CA PRO A 116 19.19 9.39 4.74
C PRO A 116 18.20 10.55 4.53
N ASP A 117 18.64 11.77 4.85
CA ASP A 117 17.86 12.98 4.61
C ASP A 117 18.00 13.43 3.15
N VAL A 118 17.38 12.66 2.25
CA VAL A 118 17.30 12.97 0.82
C VAL A 118 15.87 12.87 0.35
N GLN A 119 15.55 13.61 -0.72
CA GLN A 119 14.23 13.55 -1.31
C GLN A 119 13.99 12.15 -1.90
N ALA A 120 13.04 11.43 -1.32
CA ALA A 120 12.64 10.12 -1.82
C ALA A 120 11.96 10.24 -3.19
N SER A 121 12.26 9.31 -4.09
CA SER A 121 11.61 9.16 -5.39
C SER A 121 10.98 7.79 -5.52
N GLY A 122 9.90 7.69 -6.31
CA GLY A 122 9.16 6.45 -6.47
C GLY A 122 9.04 6.07 -7.94
N GLY A 123 9.03 4.77 -8.22
CA GLY A 123 8.93 4.20 -9.56
C GLY A 123 8.09 2.94 -9.56
N MET A 124 7.33 2.73 -10.63
CA MET A 124 6.43 1.58 -10.76
C MET A 124 7.20 0.35 -11.25
N ASN A 125 7.10 -0.74 -10.51
CA ASN A 125 7.60 -2.06 -10.93
C ASN A 125 6.53 -2.80 -11.75
N ALA A 126 5.29 -2.77 -11.27
CA ALA A 126 4.13 -3.40 -11.89
C ALA A 126 2.84 -2.73 -11.43
N GLY A 127 1.77 -2.84 -12.22
CA GLY A 127 0.45 -2.35 -11.80
C GLY A 127 -0.69 -2.83 -12.70
N THR A 128 -1.89 -2.82 -12.15
CA THR A 128 -3.18 -2.96 -12.85
C THR A 128 -4.04 -1.76 -12.50
N ASP A 129 -5.24 -1.65 -13.05
CA ASP A 129 -6.16 -0.59 -12.66
C ASP A 129 -6.41 -0.52 -11.15
N THR A 130 -6.28 -1.62 -10.40
CA THR A 130 -6.54 -1.62 -8.94
C THR A 130 -5.36 -2.04 -8.06
N THR A 131 -4.20 -2.36 -8.64
CA THR A 131 -3.01 -2.75 -7.88
C THR A 131 -1.76 -2.02 -8.36
N ALA A 132 -0.81 -1.78 -7.47
CA ALA A 132 0.50 -1.26 -7.85
C ALA A 132 1.60 -1.83 -6.95
N THR A 133 2.75 -2.12 -7.53
CA THR A 133 4.00 -2.44 -6.82
C THR A 133 5.02 -1.37 -7.18
N CYS A 134 5.54 -0.69 -6.17
CA CYS A 134 6.40 0.47 -6.32
C CYS A 134 7.76 0.23 -5.65
N SER A 135 8.83 0.70 -6.29
CA SER A 135 10.14 0.91 -5.67
C SER A 135 10.23 2.35 -5.20
N VAL A 136 10.78 2.58 -4.01
CA VAL A 136 11.05 3.93 -3.47
C VAL A 136 12.52 4.04 -3.09
N TRP A 137 13.23 4.94 -3.75
CA TRP A 137 14.63 5.24 -3.48
C TRP A 137 14.72 6.35 -2.43
N THR A 138 15.37 6.05 -1.32
CA THR A 138 15.55 6.96 -0.17
C THR A 138 17.02 7.30 0.07
N GLY A 139 17.89 7.08 -0.92
CA GLY A 139 19.35 7.24 -0.79
C GLY A 139 20.07 6.01 -0.24
N LEU A 140 19.34 4.96 0.15
CA LEU A 140 19.92 3.64 0.42
C LEU A 140 20.36 2.96 -0.89
N GLU A 141 21.28 2.00 -0.79
CA GLU A 141 21.78 1.23 -1.95
C GLU A 141 20.65 0.52 -2.71
N SER A 142 19.68 -0.01 -1.97
CA SER A 142 18.52 -0.70 -2.51
C SER A 142 17.21 0.01 -2.13
N PRO A 143 16.19 0.01 -3.00
CA PRO A 143 14.95 0.70 -2.74
C PRO A 143 14.06 -0.05 -1.75
N TRP A 144 13.19 0.70 -1.10
CA TRP A 144 12.01 0.15 -0.43
C TRP A 144 11.02 -0.39 -1.46
N THR A 145 10.35 -1.49 -1.16
CA THR A 145 9.25 -2.01 -1.98
C THR A 145 7.92 -1.80 -1.27
N LEU A 146 6.95 -1.19 -1.95
CA LEU A 146 5.61 -0.94 -1.45
C LEU A 146 4.57 -1.55 -2.39
N THR A 147 3.56 -2.21 -1.82
CA THR A 147 2.40 -2.74 -2.56
C THR A 147 1.14 -1.96 -2.22
N TYR A 148 0.25 -1.84 -3.20
CA TYR A 148 -0.94 -1.01 -3.12
C TYR A 148 -2.16 -1.73 -3.67
N GLN A 149 -3.31 -1.39 -3.09
CA GLN A 149 -4.63 -1.79 -3.55
C GLN A 149 -5.54 -0.55 -3.62
N TRP A 150 -6.29 -0.42 -4.72
CA TRP A 150 -7.36 0.55 -4.85
C TRP A 150 -8.70 -0.06 -4.42
N THR A 151 -9.51 0.76 -3.75
CA THR A 151 -10.92 0.49 -3.44
C THR A 151 -11.74 1.76 -3.64
N ALA A 152 -12.99 1.64 -4.07
CA ALA A 152 -13.85 2.79 -4.34
C ALA A 152 -14.13 3.65 -3.09
N ASP A 153 -14.08 3.05 -1.90
CA ASP A 153 -14.37 3.72 -0.62
C ASP A 153 -13.13 4.35 0.03
N LYS A 154 -11.92 3.78 -0.15
CA LYS A 154 -10.69 4.27 0.51
C LYS A 154 -9.69 4.89 -0.44
N GLY A 155 -9.86 4.73 -1.75
CA GLY A 155 -8.85 5.02 -2.74
C GLY A 155 -7.67 4.04 -2.66
N TRP A 156 -6.51 4.50 -3.12
CA TRP A 156 -5.25 3.77 -3.02
C TRP A 156 -4.75 3.73 -1.58
N LYS A 157 -4.52 2.52 -1.08
CA LYS A 157 -3.89 2.28 0.22
C LYS A 157 -2.73 1.31 0.06
N CYS A 158 -1.66 1.57 0.80
CA CYS A 158 -0.52 0.66 0.88
C CYS A 158 -0.93 -0.58 1.70
N THR A 159 -0.74 -1.76 1.11
CA THR A 159 -1.06 -3.07 1.70
C THR A 159 0.19 -3.83 2.15
N GLY A 160 1.37 -3.32 1.81
CA GLY A 160 2.63 -3.89 2.28
C GLY A 160 3.80 -2.97 2.03
N ILE A 161 4.77 -3.01 2.94
CA ILE A 161 6.06 -2.35 2.81
C ILE A 161 7.17 -3.28 3.27
N SER A 162 8.23 -3.36 2.48
CA SER A 162 9.46 -4.07 2.82
C SER A 162 10.67 -3.22 2.47
N GLY A 163 11.49 -2.95 3.48
CA GLY A 163 12.78 -2.29 3.28
C GLY A 163 13.84 -3.20 2.67
N PRO A 164 14.90 -2.61 2.10
CA PRO A 164 16.08 -3.34 1.66
C PRO A 164 16.74 -4.10 2.82
N LEU A 165 17.57 -5.11 2.49
CA LEU A 165 18.27 -5.91 3.50
C LEU A 165 19.23 -5.07 4.35
N GLU A 166 19.91 -4.11 3.73
CA GLU A 166 20.86 -3.22 4.38
C GLU A 166 20.27 -1.81 4.54
N GLY A 167 20.51 -1.18 5.70
CA GLY A 167 20.12 0.21 5.99
C GLY A 167 18.63 0.48 6.25
N ALA A 168 17.73 -0.48 6.01
CA ALA A 168 16.31 -0.31 6.37
C ALA A 168 16.05 -0.51 7.87
N TYR A 169 16.72 -1.50 8.45
CA TYR A 169 16.46 -1.97 9.80
C TYR A 169 17.76 -2.02 10.60
N THR A 170 17.64 -1.73 11.89
CA THR A 170 18.74 -1.89 12.85
C THR A 170 19.04 -3.38 13.05
N THR A 171 20.32 -3.72 13.13
CA THR A 171 20.75 -5.07 13.56
C THR A 171 20.38 -5.27 15.03
N LEU A 172 20.14 -6.52 15.45
CA LEU A 172 19.87 -6.82 16.85
C LEU A 172 21.23 -6.84 17.58
N GLY A 173 21.69 -5.69 18.10
CA GLY A 173 22.97 -5.61 18.81
C GLY A 173 23.56 -4.21 19.07
N ASP A 174 23.13 -3.17 18.34
CA ASP A 174 23.80 -1.84 18.39
C ASP A 174 23.41 -0.94 19.57
N LYS A 175 22.55 -1.40 20.48
CA LYS A 175 22.32 -0.70 21.74
C LYS A 175 23.18 -1.32 22.82
N THR A 176 24.43 -0.88 22.91
CA THR A 176 25.18 -0.98 24.17
C THR A 176 24.34 -0.28 25.24
N PRO A 177 24.05 -0.90 26.39
CA PRO A 177 23.33 -0.22 27.47
C PRO A 177 24.09 1.07 27.79
N ASP A 178 23.37 2.19 27.87
CA ASP A 178 23.93 3.45 28.36
C ASP A 178 24.74 3.13 29.62
N GLU A 179 26.04 3.44 29.60
CA GLU A 179 26.88 3.38 30.80
C GLU A 179 26.20 4.26 31.84
N LYS A 180 25.48 3.60 32.75
CA LYS A 180 24.97 4.25 33.96
C LYS A 180 26.17 4.89 34.63
N GLY A 181 26.08 6.21 34.79
CA GLY A 181 27.09 7.01 35.46
C GLY A 181 27.57 6.32 36.73
N GLU A 182 28.88 6.08 36.77
CA GLU A 182 29.57 5.91 38.03
C GLU A 182 29.63 7.30 38.67
N GLY A 183 28.68 7.54 39.56
CA GLY A 183 28.90 8.47 40.66
C GLY A 183 29.75 7.80 41.73
N GLU A 184 30.60 8.63 42.34
CA GLU A 184 31.25 8.48 43.67
C GLU A 184 32.39 7.44 43.69
N GLU A 185 33.64 7.79 44.05
CA GLU A 185 34.07 8.55 45.24
C GLU A 185 35.38 9.34 44.99
#